data_AF-A0A3C1XZ03-F1
#
_entry.id   AF-A0A3C1XZ03-F1
#
_cell.length_a   1.000
_cell.length_b   1.000
_cell.length_c   1.000
_cell.angle_alpha   90.00
_cell.angle_beta   90.00
_cell.angle_gamma   90.00
#
_symmetry.space_group_name_H-M   'P 1'
#
loop_
_entity.id
_entity.type
_entity.pdbx_description
1 polymer ?
#
loop_
_entity_poly.entity_id
_entity_poly.type
_entity_poly.pdbx_seq_one_letter_code
_entity_poly.pdbx_strand_id
1 'polypeptide(L)'
;ARAQRAFERAMRLGVRAALVAGNHKEVIDLTNLAIDTNVDFPELHAMRGRAADALGDKKTAMRHLEVAAAGEAAPFSAKLHFARVAFNGGWFGEAIDAYKDVLGHSGADQSAKDEAERQLGRLGPRAIRGAREILSNGDHQAAWKLLDRVAQSWPGMPEVDHEKRRILAYLYAEARALEPSSTTERLALGERIVSLVPDDPIGLRLAAVGAMRLHRFEQALPYWKQLQERSENPSQYDHYIERCLVWIEKINRRKAA
;
A
#
# COMPACT_ATOMS: atom_id res chain seq x y z
N ALA A 1 28.36 4.79 -28.88
CA ALA A 1 27.56 3.64 -29.36
C ALA A 1 28.25 2.27 -29.22
N ARG A 2 29.38 2.00 -29.91
CA ARG A 2 30.04 0.67 -29.87
C ARG A 2 30.58 0.28 -28.48
N ALA A 3 31.25 1.21 -27.79
CA ALA A 3 31.79 0.97 -26.44
C ALA A 3 30.67 0.72 -25.41
N GLN A 4 29.58 1.49 -25.47
CA GLN A 4 28.40 1.31 -24.62
C GLN A 4 27.73 -0.06 -24.83
N ARG A 5 27.51 -0.48 -26.09
CA ARG A 5 26.97 -1.82 -26.38
C ARG A 5 27.90 -2.96 -25.92
N ALA A 6 29.21 -2.75 -26.02
CA ALA A 6 30.19 -3.72 -25.54
C ALA A 6 30.17 -3.82 -24.00
N PHE A 7 30.08 -2.68 -23.31
CA PHE A 7 29.89 -2.61 -21.87
C PHE A 7 28.60 -3.31 -21.44
N GLU A 8 27.46 -2.95 -22.03
CA GLU A 8 26.17 -3.61 -21.75
C GLU A 8 26.22 -5.13 -21.94
N ARG A 9 26.86 -5.60 -23.02
CA ARG A 9 27.02 -7.04 -23.26
C ARG A 9 27.92 -7.69 -22.21
N ALA A 10 29.04 -7.05 -21.85
CA ALA A 10 29.94 -7.56 -20.83
C ALA A 10 29.23 -7.64 -19.47
N MET A 11 28.44 -6.62 -19.10
CA MET A 11 27.64 -6.61 -17.89
C MET A 11 26.64 -7.76 -17.85
N ARG A 12 25.85 -7.96 -18.91
CA ARG A 12 24.89 -9.07 -18.99
C ARG A 12 25.56 -10.44 -18.82
N LEU A 13 26.70 -10.64 -19.49
CA LEU A 13 27.43 -11.90 -19.43
C LEU A 13 28.07 -12.13 -18.06
N GLY A 14 28.70 -11.09 -17.49
CA GLY A 14 29.35 -11.14 -16.17
C GLY A 14 28.35 -11.44 -15.06
N VAL A 15 27.23 -10.71 -15.02
CA VAL A 15 26.18 -10.94 -14.00
C VAL A 15 25.60 -12.35 -14.11
N ARG A 16 25.35 -12.83 -15.33
CA ARG A 16 24.84 -14.19 -15.53
C ARG A 16 25.85 -15.25 -15.10
N ALA A 17 27.13 -15.08 -15.42
CA ALA A 17 28.19 -16.00 -15.03
C ALA A 17 28.35 -16.05 -13.50
N ALA A 18 28.40 -14.89 -12.84
CA ALA A 18 28.47 -14.79 -11.38
C ALA A 18 27.26 -15.45 -10.70
N LEU A 19 26.05 -15.25 -11.24
CA LEU A 19 24.84 -15.87 -10.71
C LEU A 19 24.87 -17.41 -10.83
N VAL A 20 25.31 -17.95 -11.97
CA VAL A 20 25.46 -19.40 -12.19
C VAL A 20 26.52 -20.00 -11.26
N ALA A 21 27.59 -19.26 -11.00
CA ALA A 21 28.64 -19.65 -10.07
C ALA A 21 28.24 -19.53 -8.58
N GLY A 22 27.04 -19.02 -8.29
CA GLY A 22 26.60 -18.75 -6.91
C GLY A 22 27.32 -17.58 -6.23
N ASN A 23 28.09 -16.79 -7.00
CA ASN A 23 28.78 -15.62 -6.46
C ASN A 23 27.83 -14.41 -6.37
N HIS A 24 26.94 -14.47 -5.38
CA HIS A 24 25.90 -13.45 -5.20
C HIS A 24 26.47 -12.06 -4.87
N LYS A 25 27.64 -11.98 -4.22
CA LYS A 25 28.32 -10.70 -3.96
C LYS A 25 28.74 -10.02 -5.25
N GLU A 26 29.39 -10.76 -6.14
CA GLU A 26 29.80 -10.25 -7.46
C GLU A 26 28.60 -9.81 -8.32
N VAL A 27 27.46 -10.51 -8.23
CA VAL A 27 26.21 -10.06 -8.88
C VAL A 27 25.79 -8.68 -8.36
N ILE A 28 25.84 -8.44 -7.05
CA ILE A 28 25.52 -7.13 -6.47
C ILE A 28 26.53 -6.06 -6.92
N ASP A 29 27.83 -6.36 -6.87
CA ASP A 29 28.89 -5.40 -7.24
C ASP A 29 28.77 -4.98 -8.71
N LEU A 30 28.58 -5.95 -9.62
CA LEU A 30 28.37 -5.68 -11.04
C LEU A 30 27.09 -4.86 -11.27
N THR A 31 25.99 -5.20 -10.61
CA THR A 31 24.74 -4.45 -10.79
C THR A 31 24.75 -3.07 -10.14
N ASN A 32 25.60 -2.80 -9.15
CA ASN A 32 25.84 -1.45 -8.64
C ASN A 32 26.65 -0.62 -9.63
N LEU A 33 27.70 -1.19 -10.22
CA LEU A 33 28.48 -0.52 -11.26
C LEU A 33 27.60 -0.06 -12.44
N ALA A 34 26.61 -0.86 -12.83
CA ALA A 34 25.64 -0.48 -13.87
C ALA A 34 24.86 0.81 -13.50
N ILE A 35 24.40 0.92 -12.25
CA ILE A 35 23.70 2.11 -11.75
C ILE A 35 24.63 3.31 -11.72
N ASP A 36 25.86 3.14 -11.24
CA ASP A 36 26.85 4.24 -11.16
C ASP A 36 27.19 4.79 -12.55
N THR A 37 27.10 3.94 -13.59
CA THR A 37 27.27 4.36 -14.99
C THR A 37 26.00 4.92 -15.63
N ASN A 38 24.91 5.04 -14.88
CA ASN A 38 23.58 5.51 -15.32
C ASN A 38 23.04 4.74 -16.53
N VAL A 39 23.35 3.44 -16.61
CA VAL A 39 22.83 2.53 -17.63
C VAL A 39 21.78 1.64 -16.99
N ASP A 40 20.54 1.76 -17.46
CA ASP A 40 19.43 0.93 -16.97
C ASP A 40 19.44 -0.44 -17.65
N PHE A 41 19.24 -1.49 -16.86
CA PHE A 41 19.13 -2.87 -17.32
C PHE A 41 17.92 -3.55 -16.67
N PRO A 42 16.71 -3.35 -17.22
CA PRO A 42 15.49 -3.97 -16.71
C PRO A 42 15.64 -5.50 -16.50
N GLU A 43 16.34 -6.18 -17.40
CA GLU A 43 16.57 -7.62 -17.37
C GLU A 43 17.44 -8.10 -16.18
N LEU A 44 18.23 -7.22 -15.56
CA LEU A 44 19.10 -7.57 -14.43
C LEU A 44 18.38 -7.50 -13.08
N HIS A 45 17.19 -6.91 -13.03
CA HIS A 45 16.40 -6.83 -11.80
C HIS A 45 16.13 -8.22 -11.20
N ALA A 46 15.79 -9.21 -12.03
CA ALA A 46 15.56 -10.58 -11.56
C ALA A 46 16.83 -11.19 -10.93
N MET A 47 17.99 -10.98 -11.56
CA MET A 47 19.27 -11.54 -11.11
C MET A 47 19.73 -10.89 -9.81
N ARG A 48 19.62 -9.56 -9.73
CA ARG A 48 19.95 -8.79 -8.52
C ARG A 48 19.04 -9.15 -7.36
N GLY A 49 17.74 -9.24 -7.61
CA GLY A 49 16.76 -9.61 -6.60
C GLY A 49 17.04 -10.99 -5.99
N ARG A 50 17.38 -11.97 -6.83
CA ARG A 50 17.78 -13.33 -6.40
C ARG A 50 19.08 -13.34 -5.62
N ALA A 51 20.09 -12.57 -6.05
CA ALA A 51 21.35 -12.47 -5.33
C ALA A 51 21.17 -11.81 -3.95
N ALA A 52 20.37 -10.74 -3.87
CA ALA A 52 20.05 -10.09 -2.61
C ALA A 52 19.30 -11.03 -1.64
N ASP A 53 18.33 -11.81 -2.14
CA ASP A 53 17.62 -12.81 -1.34
C ASP A 53 18.57 -13.87 -0.77
N ALA A 54 19.46 -14.40 -1.61
CA ALA A 54 20.48 -15.36 -1.20
C ALA A 54 21.46 -14.81 -0.16
N LEU A 55 21.70 -13.50 -0.15
CA LEU A 55 22.51 -12.80 0.85
C LEU A 55 21.72 -12.38 2.11
N GLY A 56 20.42 -12.65 2.15
CA GLY A 56 19.53 -12.29 3.26
C GLY A 56 19.09 -10.82 3.27
N ASP A 57 19.45 -10.03 2.25
CA ASP A 57 18.93 -8.66 2.09
C ASP A 57 17.54 -8.69 1.45
N LYS A 58 16.57 -9.04 2.30
CA LYS A 58 15.18 -9.20 1.89
C LYS A 58 14.59 -7.90 1.32
N LYS A 59 15.00 -6.72 1.79
CA LYS A 59 14.45 -5.43 1.33
C LYS A 59 14.89 -5.15 -0.11
N THR A 60 16.18 -5.31 -0.40
CA THR A 60 16.71 -5.17 -1.76
C THR A 60 16.13 -6.24 -2.68
N ALA A 61 16.03 -7.48 -2.20
CA ALA A 61 15.40 -8.57 -2.94
C ALA A 61 13.97 -8.21 -3.37
N MET A 62 13.15 -7.79 -2.40
CA MET A 62 11.75 -7.42 -2.64
C MET A 62 11.64 -6.33 -3.71
N ARG A 63 12.40 -5.24 -3.57
CA ARG A 63 12.38 -4.12 -4.51
C ARG A 63 12.70 -4.53 -5.95
N HIS A 64 13.75 -5.32 -6.16
CA HIS A 64 14.16 -5.69 -7.51
C HIS A 64 13.30 -6.81 -8.09
N LEU A 65 12.83 -7.75 -7.27
CA LEU A 65 11.92 -8.80 -7.73
C LEU A 65 10.54 -8.25 -8.09
N GLU A 66 10.04 -7.24 -7.38
CA GLU A 66 8.80 -6.54 -7.74
C GLU A 66 8.87 -5.98 -9.16
N VAL A 67 9.95 -5.26 -9.48
CA VAL A 67 10.19 -4.74 -10.84
C VAL A 67 10.32 -5.87 -11.86
N ALA A 68 11.02 -6.95 -11.53
CA ALA A 68 11.21 -8.08 -12.43
C ALA A 68 9.95 -8.91 -12.68
N ALA A 69 9.02 -8.92 -11.71
CA ALA A 69 7.74 -9.61 -11.79
C ALA A 69 6.62 -8.71 -12.35
N ALA A 70 6.89 -7.42 -12.58
CA ALA A 70 5.90 -6.47 -13.03
C ALA A 70 5.48 -6.70 -14.49
N GLY A 71 4.17 -6.65 -14.72
CA GLY A 71 3.56 -6.75 -16.05
C GLY A 71 3.23 -8.18 -16.49
N GLU A 72 2.44 -8.28 -17.56
CA GLU A 72 1.95 -9.56 -18.08
C GLU A 72 3.05 -10.38 -18.78
N ALA A 73 4.02 -9.71 -19.40
CA ALA A 73 5.13 -10.35 -20.11
C ALA A 73 6.28 -10.80 -19.18
N ALA A 74 6.18 -10.53 -17.88
CA ALA A 74 7.21 -10.94 -16.93
C ALA A 74 7.37 -12.47 -16.91
N PRO A 75 8.61 -12.99 -16.90
CA PRO A 75 8.82 -14.44 -16.84
C PRO A 75 8.16 -15.05 -15.61
N PHE A 76 7.49 -16.19 -15.79
CA PHE A 76 6.83 -16.91 -14.68
C PHE A 76 7.78 -17.18 -13.51
N SER A 77 9.04 -17.52 -13.80
CA SER A 77 10.06 -17.74 -12.77
C SER A 77 10.31 -16.51 -11.91
N ALA A 78 10.27 -15.30 -12.48
CA ALA A 78 10.40 -14.05 -11.72
C ALA A 78 9.19 -13.83 -10.81
N LYS A 79 7.97 -14.04 -11.34
CA LYS A 79 6.70 -13.95 -10.58
C LYS A 79 6.67 -14.93 -9.40
N LEU A 80 7.04 -16.19 -9.64
CA LEU A 80 7.09 -17.21 -8.59
C LEU A 80 8.17 -16.91 -7.53
N HIS A 81 9.35 -16.46 -7.95
CA HIS A 81 10.40 -16.04 -7.00
C HIS A 81 9.96 -14.84 -6.17
N PHE A 82 9.33 -13.84 -6.77
CA PHE A 82 8.76 -12.70 -6.07
C PHE A 82 7.75 -13.14 -5.00
N ALA A 83 6.81 -14.03 -5.35
CA ALA A 83 5.82 -14.55 -4.40
C ALA A 83 6.46 -15.22 -3.17
N ARG A 84 7.49 -16.05 -3.40
CA ARG A 84 8.25 -16.72 -2.33
C ARG A 84 8.97 -15.74 -1.42
N VAL A 85 9.65 -14.74 -1.99
CA VAL A 85 10.37 -13.72 -1.20
C VAL A 85 9.40 -12.85 -0.41
N ALA A 86 8.28 -12.43 -1.03
CA ALA A 86 7.24 -11.67 -0.36
C ALA A 86 6.71 -12.44 0.87
N PHE A 87 6.39 -13.73 0.71
CA PHE A 87 5.90 -14.57 1.79
C PHE A 87 6.92 -14.79 2.92
N ASN A 88 8.17 -15.08 2.56
CA ASN A 88 9.24 -15.34 3.53
C ASN A 88 9.73 -14.07 4.25
N GLY A 89 9.51 -12.91 3.65
CA GLY A 89 9.86 -11.62 4.24
C GLY A 89 8.74 -10.94 5.01
N GLY A 90 7.53 -11.51 5.02
CA GLY A 90 6.40 -10.94 5.76
C GLY A 90 5.66 -9.82 5.03
N TRP A 91 5.93 -9.63 3.74
CA TRP A 91 5.15 -8.75 2.85
C TRP A 91 3.84 -9.44 2.47
N PHE A 92 2.97 -9.61 3.46
CA PHE A 92 1.79 -10.46 3.33
C PHE A 92 0.83 -9.99 2.25
N GLY A 93 0.67 -8.67 2.07
CA GLY A 93 -0.20 -8.12 1.04
C GLY A 93 0.32 -8.48 -0.35
N GLU A 94 1.61 -8.24 -0.60
CA GLU A 94 2.26 -8.53 -1.88
C GLU A 94 2.33 -10.04 -2.14
N ALA A 95 2.53 -10.85 -1.10
CA ALA A 95 2.52 -12.30 -1.19
C ALA A 95 1.15 -12.86 -1.60
N ILE A 96 0.06 -12.29 -1.07
CA ILE A 96 -1.32 -12.65 -1.45
C ILE A 96 -1.51 -12.40 -2.95
N ASP A 97 -1.19 -11.19 -3.40
CA ASP A 97 -1.38 -10.79 -4.79
C ASP A 97 -0.51 -11.64 -5.74
N ALA A 98 0.75 -11.85 -5.38
CA ALA A 98 1.69 -12.62 -6.18
C ALA A 98 1.32 -14.11 -6.28
N TYR A 99 0.89 -14.75 -5.19
CA TYR A 99 0.49 -16.16 -5.26
C TYR A 99 -0.86 -16.36 -5.98
N LYS A 100 -1.77 -15.38 -5.93
CA LYS A 100 -2.97 -15.40 -6.77
C LYS A 100 -2.61 -15.28 -8.26
N ASP A 101 -1.67 -14.41 -8.60
CA ASP A 101 -1.16 -14.30 -9.98
C ASP A 101 -0.53 -15.63 -10.43
N VAL A 102 0.28 -16.28 -9.57
CA VAL A 102 0.85 -17.60 -9.85
C VAL A 102 -0.23 -18.65 -10.14
N LEU A 103 -1.34 -18.67 -9.39
CA LEU A 103 -2.44 -19.61 -9.65
C LEU A 103 -3.13 -19.38 -11.00
N GLY A 104 -3.30 -18.12 -11.38
CA GLY A 104 -3.91 -17.72 -12.65
C GLY A 104 -2.97 -17.79 -13.86
N HIS A 105 -1.68 -17.98 -13.65
CA HIS A 105 -0.68 -17.87 -14.71
C HIS A 105 -0.70 -19.08 -15.66
N SER A 106 -0.73 -18.83 -16.97
CA SER A 106 -0.78 -19.88 -18.02
C SER A 106 0.44 -20.80 -18.00
N GLY A 107 1.62 -20.26 -17.68
CA GLY A 107 2.87 -21.00 -17.54
C GLY A 107 3.06 -21.75 -16.20
N ALA A 108 2.08 -21.73 -15.29
CA ALA A 108 2.18 -22.43 -14.01
C ALA A 108 1.90 -23.93 -14.16
N ASP A 109 2.87 -24.76 -13.79
CA ASP A 109 2.69 -26.20 -13.67
C ASP A 109 1.90 -26.58 -12.40
N GLN A 110 1.53 -27.86 -12.28
CA GLN A 110 0.76 -28.33 -11.13
C GLN A 110 1.51 -28.12 -9.81
N SER A 111 2.84 -28.32 -9.79
CA SER A 111 3.64 -28.14 -8.59
C SER A 111 3.61 -26.70 -8.08
N ALA A 112 3.69 -25.71 -8.99
CA ALA A 112 3.62 -24.32 -8.65
C ALA A 112 2.22 -23.90 -8.18
N LYS A 113 1.17 -24.46 -8.80
CA LYS A 113 -0.21 -24.26 -8.34
C LYS A 113 -0.44 -24.82 -6.94
N ASP A 114 -0.01 -26.07 -6.70
CA ASP A 114 -0.11 -26.69 -5.37
C ASP A 114 0.68 -25.90 -4.32
N GLU A 115 1.86 -25.37 -4.68
CA GLU A 115 2.61 -24.47 -3.79
C GLU A 115 1.80 -23.22 -3.47
N ALA A 116 1.28 -22.53 -4.49
CA ALA A 116 0.53 -21.30 -4.31
C ALA A 116 -0.73 -21.52 -3.45
N GLU A 117 -1.48 -22.60 -3.68
CA GLU A 117 -2.64 -22.98 -2.86
C GLU A 117 -2.23 -23.21 -1.39
N ARG A 118 -1.16 -23.98 -1.16
CA ARG A 118 -0.66 -24.24 0.21
C ARG A 118 -0.24 -22.94 0.89
N GLN A 119 0.45 -22.03 0.20
CA GLN A 119 0.89 -20.78 0.82
C GLN A 119 -0.27 -19.83 1.06
N LEU A 120 -1.21 -19.73 0.13
CA LEU A 120 -2.44 -18.94 0.29
C LEU A 120 -3.26 -19.43 1.49
N GLY A 121 -3.42 -20.74 1.66
CA GLY A 121 -4.10 -21.32 2.84
C GLY A 121 -3.47 -20.90 4.19
N ARG A 122 -2.17 -20.55 4.19
CA ARG A 122 -1.45 -20.07 5.38
C ARG A 122 -1.41 -18.54 5.50
N LEU A 123 -1.64 -17.83 4.40
CA LEU A 123 -1.46 -16.38 4.34
C LEU A 123 -2.54 -15.61 5.10
N GLY A 124 -3.82 -16.02 5.06
CA GLY A 124 -4.91 -15.31 5.74
C GLY A 124 -4.62 -15.05 7.23
N PRO A 125 -4.46 -16.09 8.07
CA PRO A 125 -4.15 -15.91 9.50
C PRO A 125 -2.81 -15.20 9.77
N ARG A 126 -1.80 -15.36 8.89
CA ARG A 126 -0.50 -14.69 9.02
C ARG A 126 -0.61 -13.19 8.72
N ALA A 127 -1.37 -12.83 7.68
CA ALA A 127 -1.62 -11.45 7.28
C ALA A 127 -2.38 -10.69 8.36
N ILE A 128 -3.36 -11.33 9.02
CA ILE A 128 -4.07 -10.73 10.17
C ILE A 128 -3.11 -10.44 11.33
N ARG A 129 -2.19 -11.38 11.64
CA ARG A 129 -1.14 -11.11 12.65
C ARG A 129 -0.20 -9.99 12.22
N GLY A 130 0.19 -9.95 10.95
CA GLY A 130 0.96 -8.85 10.38
C GLY A 130 0.25 -7.50 10.49
N ALA A 131 -1.07 -7.45 10.24
CA ALA A 131 -1.86 -6.23 10.40
C ALA A 131 -1.85 -5.72 11.85
N ARG A 132 -1.88 -6.62 12.84
CA ARG A 132 -1.74 -6.25 14.27
C ARG A 132 -0.37 -5.66 14.59
N GLU A 133 0.68 -6.20 14.01
CA GLU A 133 2.05 -5.68 14.16
C GLU A 133 2.18 -4.29 13.53
N ILE A 134 1.69 -4.12 12.30
CA ILE A 134 1.64 -2.83 11.61
C ILE A 134 0.84 -1.80 12.45
N LEU A 135 -0.30 -2.21 13.01
CA LEU A 135 -1.09 -1.36 13.89
C LEU A 135 -0.34 -0.99 15.18
N SER A 136 0.40 -1.91 15.78
CA SER A 136 1.22 -1.62 16.97
C SER A 136 2.35 -0.62 16.69
N ASN A 137 2.80 -0.53 15.43
CA ASN A 137 3.75 0.48 14.97
C ASN A 137 3.07 1.82 14.62
N GLY A 138 1.74 1.94 14.79
CA GLY A 138 0.97 3.16 14.57
C GLY A 138 0.48 3.37 13.14
N ASP A 139 0.74 2.45 12.22
CA ASP A 139 0.33 2.58 10.82
C ASP A 139 -1.06 1.99 10.57
N HIS A 140 -2.08 2.77 10.92
CA HIS A 140 -3.49 2.39 10.77
C HIS A 140 -3.87 2.12 9.31
N GLN A 141 -3.30 2.89 8.37
CA GLN A 141 -3.65 2.81 6.96
C GLN A 141 -3.06 1.57 6.30
N ALA A 142 -1.79 1.25 6.56
CA ALA A 142 -1.20 0.02 6.04
C ALA A 142 -1.87 -1.22 6.67
N ALA A 143 -2.19 -1.18 7.97
CA ALA A 143 -2.92 -2.26 8.63
C ALA A 143 -4.30 -2.49 7.99
N TRP A 144 -5.06 -1.41 7.77
CA TRP A 144 -6.35 -1.46 7.12
C TRP A 144 -6.28 -1.99 5.69
N LYS A 145 -5.33 -1.49 4.89
CA LYS A 145 -5.11 -1.94 3.51
C LYS A 145 -4.79 -3.43 3.44
N LEU A 146 -3.98 -3.93 4.38
CA LEU A 146 -3.70 -5.37 4.45
C LEU A 146 -4.96 -6.17 4.81
N LEU A 147 -5.76 -5.69 5.76
CA LEU A 147 -7.04 -6.33 6.13
C LEU A 147 -8.05 -6.32 4.97
N ASP A 148 -8.11 -5.26 4.16
CA ASP A 148 -8.92 -5.22 2.93
C ASP A 148 -8.47 -6.29 1.93
N ARG A 149 -7.15 -6.42 1.69
CA ARG A 149 -6.62 -7.47 0.81
C ARG A 149 -6.97 -8.87 1.32
N VAL A 150 -6.93 -9.08 2.64
CA VAL A 150 -7.35 -10.35 3.27
C VAL A 150 -8.84 -10.59 3.04
N ALA A 151 -9.70 -9.60 3.30
CA ALA A 151 -11.16 -9.72 3.10
C ALA A 151 -11.54 -10.08 1.66
N GLN A 152 -10.84 -9.47 0.68
CA GLN A 152 -11.05 -9.76 -0.75
C GLN A 152 -10.61 -11.18 -1.12
N SER A 153 -9.63 -11.73 -0.42
CA SER A 153 -9.05 -13.04 -0.69
C SER A 153 -9.77 -14.18 0.02
N TRP A 154 -10.24 -13.91 1.23
CA TRP A 154 -10.98 -14.83 2.08
C TRP A 154 -12.20 -14.10 2.67
N PRO A 155 -13.30 -14.00 1.89
CA PRO A 155 -14.53 -13.39 2.38
C PRO A 155 -15.08 -14.12 3.59
N GLY A 156 -15.65 -13.37 4.55
CA GLY A 156 -16.32 -13.95 5.72
C GLY A 156 -15.39 -14.36 6.87
N MET A 157 -14.12 -13.95 6.88
CA MET A 157 -13.25 -14.10 8.04
C MET A 157 -13.63 -13.10 9.16
N PRO A 158 -14.27 -13.53 10.27
CA PRO A 158 -14.74 -12.62 11.32
C PRO A 158 -13.60 -11.87 12.02
N GLU A 159 -12.39 -12.43 12.02
CA GLU A 159 -11.19 -11.79 12.56
C GLU A 159 -10.87 -10.49 11.84
N VAL A 160 -11.13 -10.40 10.53
CA VAL A 160 -10.87 -9.18 9.75
C VAL A 160 -11.76 -8.04 10.23
N ASP A 161 -13.05 -8.32 10.41
CA ASP A 161 -14.02 -7.33 10.92
C ASP A 161 -13.73 -6.95 12.38
N HIS A 162 -13.24 -7.90 13.17
CA HIS A 162 -12.79 -7.63 14.53
C HIS A 162 -11.59 -6.66 14.54
N GLU A 163 -10.56 -6.90 13.74
CA GLU A 163 -9.39 -6.02 13.68
C GLU A 163 -9.73 -4.64 13.10
N LYS A 164 -10.57 -4.55 12.07
CA LYS A 164 -11.04 -3.26 11.54
C LYS A 164 -11.79 -2.44 12.60
N ARG A 165 -12.70 -3.08 13.35
CA ARG A 165 -13.38 -2.42 14.49
C ARG A 165 -12.40 -1.96 15.56
N ARG A 166 -11.34 -2.73 15.83
CA ARG A 166 -10.29 -2.36 16.79
C ARG A 166 -9.50 -1.12 16.32
N ILE A 167 -9.17 -1.03 15.03
CA ILE A 167 -8.53 0.16 14.44
C ILE A 167 -9.43 1.39 14.64
N LEU A 168 -10.71 1.29 14.29
CA LEU A 168 -11.66 2.40 14.48
C LEU A 168 -11.83 2.76 15.96
N ALA A 169 -11.90 1.78 16.86
CA ALA A 169 -12.02 2.02 18.29
C ALA A 169 -10.84 2.86 18.83
N TYR A 170 -9.62 2.60 18.34
CA TYR A 170 -8.44 3.40 18.67
C TYR A 170 -8.58 4.84 18.15
N LEU A 171 -8.92 5.01 16.87
CA LEU A 171 -9.07 6.34 16.27
C LEU A 171 -10.20 7.16 16.92
N TYR A 172 -11.30 6.51 17.31
CA TYR A 172 -12.36 7.17 18.06
C TYR A 172 -11.95 7.53 19.49
N ALA A 173 -11.10 6.73 20.13
CA ALA A 173 -10.54 7.08 21.43
C ALA A 173 -9.62 8.30 21.31
N GLU A 174 -8.78 8.35 20.27
CA GLU A 174 -7.96 9.53 19.93
C GLU A 174 -8.85 10.75 19.71
N ALA A 175 -9.96 10.61 18.98
CA ALA A 175 -10.90 11.70 18.73
C ALA A 175 -11.55 12.25 20.01
N ARG A 176 -11.85 11.38 20.98
CA ARG A 176 -12.39 11.77 22.29
C ARG A 176 -11.34 12.47 23.17
N ALA A 177 -10.07 12.15 22.99
CA ALA A 177 -8.96 12.76 23.72
C ALA A 177 -8.52 14.11 23.12
N LEU A 178 -9.01 14.50 21.94
CA LEU A 178 -8.66 15.77 21.34
C LEU A 178 -9.25 16.96 22.10
N GLU A 179 -8.38 17.86 22.53
CA GLU A 179 -8.76 19.13 23.12
C GLU A 179 -9.63 19.98 22.16
N PRO A 180 -10.50 20.86 22.69
CA PRO A 180 -11.30 21.75 21.88
C PRO A 180 -10.47 22.66 20.95
N SER A 181 -9.24 23.00 21.32
CA SER A 181 -8.34 23.87 20.54
C SER A 181 -7.56 23.14 19.44
N SER A 182 -7.43 21.81 19.49
CA SER A 182 -6.63 20.97 18.57
C SER A 182 -7.30 20.81 17.20
N THR A 183 -7.40 21.92 16.47
CA THR A 183 -8.21 22.00 15.26
C THR A 183 -7.54 21.30 14.08
N THR A 184 -6.23 21.45 13.94
CA THR A 184 -5.45 20.81 12.86
C THR A 184 -5.42 19.30 13.03
N GLU A 185 -5.20 18.83 14.25
CA GLU A 185 -5.21 17.42 14.62
C GLU A 185 -6.60 16.81 14.42
N ARG A 186 -7.66 17.56 14.73
CA ARG A 186 -9.05 17.13 14.50
C ARG A 186 -9.36 16.93 13.02
N LEU A 187 -8.93 17.86 12.17
CA LEU A 187 -9.08 17.72 10.72
C LEU A 187 -8.31 16.48 10.23
N ALA A 188 -7.04 16.36 10.60
CA ALA A 188 -6.17 15.26 10.16
C ALA A 188 -6.70 13.89 10.62
N LEU A 189 -7.21 13.79 11.85
CA LEU A 189 -7.80 12.56 12.37
C LEU A 189 -9.11 12.20 11.64
N GLY A 190 -9.97 13.20 11.39
CA GLY A 190 -11.19 13.01 10.61
C GLY A 190 -10.90 12.50 9.19
N GLU A 191 -9.95 13.14 8.50
CA GLU A 191 -9.49 12.73 7.17
C GLU A 191 -8.90 11.32 7.19
N ARG A 192 -8.13 10.97 8.23
CA ARG A 192 -7.61 9.61 8.41
C ARG A 192 -8.74 8.60 8.52
N ILE A 193 -9.75 8.83 9.36
CA ILE A 193 -10.91 7.93 9.48
C ILE A 193 -11.66 7.81 8.15
N VAL A 194 -11.95 8.93 7.48
CA VAL A 194 -12.64 8.94 6.17
C VAL A 194 -11.83 8.22 5.10
N SER A 195 -10.49 8.27 5.16
CA SER A 195 -9.65 7.50 4.24
C SER A 195 -9.77 5.99 4.41
N LEU A 196 -10.11 5.51 5.61
CA LEU A 196 -10.32 4.08 5.91
C LEU A 196 -11.76 3.66 5.63
N VAL A 197 -12.71 4.50 6.06
CA VAL A 197 -14.15 4.31 5.91
C VAL A 197 -14.73 5.64 5.40
N PRO A 198 -14.89 5.80 4.08
CA PRO A 198 -15.37 7.06 3.47
C PRO A 198 -16.67 7.58 4.05
N ASP A 199 -17.48 6.66 4.56
CA ASP A 199 -18.85 6.91 4.97
C ASP A 199 -19.01 7.02 6.50
N ASP A 200 -17.88 7.06 7.22
CA ASP A 200 -17.89 7.07 8.68
C ASP A 200 -18.44 8.40 9.23
N PRO A 201 -19.56 8.39 9.98
CA PRO A 201 -20.18 9.63 10.46
C PRO A 201 -19.30 10.40 11.46
N ILE A 202 -18.45 9.69 12.23
CA ILE A 202 -17.55 10.33 13.19
C ILE A 202 -16.40 11.02 12.44
N GLY A 203 -15.76 10.32 11.51
CA GLY A 203 -14.69 10.84 10.65
C GLY A 203 -15.14 12.04 9.84
N LEU A 204 -16.28 11.93 9.16
CA LEU A 204 -16.86 13.02 8.37
C LEU A 204 -17.11 14.25 9.25
N ARG A 205 -17.68 14.07 10.44
CA ARG A 205 -17.96 15.18 11.36
C ARG A 205 -16.68 15.83 11.88
N LEU A 206 -15.68 15.05 12.25
CA LEU A 206 -14.38 15.57 12.70
C LEU A 206 -13.70 16.39 11.60
N ALA A 207 -13.65 15.86 10.37
CA ALA A 207 -13.06 16.54 9.23
C ALA A 207 -13.81 17.83 8.90
N ALA A 208 -15.14 17.78 8.85
CA ALA A 208 -15.96 18.96 8.54
C ALA A 208 -15.80 20.08 9.59
N VAL A 209 -15.85 19.74 10.88
CA VAL A 209 -15.66 20.72 11.98
C VAL A 209 -14.23 21.27 11.99
N GLY A 210 -13.22 20.43 11.82
CA GLY A 210 -11.81 20.84 11.76
C GLY A 210 -11.57 21.81 10.59
N ALA A 211 -12.04 21.47 9.39
CA ALA A 211 -11.92 22.31 8.21
C ALA A 211 -12.63 23.66 8.38
N MET A 212 -13.84 23.69 8.94
CA MET A 212 -14.56 24.96 9.20
C MET A 212 -13.81 25.87 10.16
N ARG A 213 -13.25 25.32 11.24
CA ARG A 213 -12.49 26.09 12.25
C ARG A 213 -11.17 26.63 11.70
N LEU A 214 -10.58 25.96 10.71
CA LEU A 214 -9.44 26.46 9.94
C LEU A 214 -9.84 27.39 8.78
N HIS A 215 -11.11 27.79 8.70
CA HIS A 215 -11.67 28.59 7.60
C HIS A 215 -11.52 27.96 6.20
N ARG A 216 -11.34 26.63 6.11
CA ARG A 216 -11.28 25.86 4.87
C ARG A 216 -12.67 25.40 4.44
N PHE A 217 -13.53 26.37 4.12
CA PHE A 217 -14.96 26.10 3.85
C PHE A 217 -15.18 25.25 2.58
N GLU A 218 -14.36 25.41 1.55
CA GLU A 218 -14.40 24.56 0.34
C GLU A 218 -14.14 23.09 0.67
N GLN A 219 -13.25 22.84 1.63
CA GLN A 219 -12.93 21.49 2.11
C GLN A 219 -14.02 20.94 3.05
N ALA A 220 -14.62 21.78 3.89
CA ALA A 220 -15.66 21.36 4.83
C ALA A 220 -16.98 20.98 4.16
N LEU A 221 -17.35 21.70 3.09
CA LEU A 221 -18.64 21.53 2.40
C LEU A 221 -18.94 20.09 1.94
N PRO A 222 -18.05 19.36 1.24
CA PRO A 222 -18.35 18.00 0.81
C PRO A 222 -18.60 17.04 1.98
N TYR A 223 -17.92 17.21 3.12
CA TYR A 223 -18.14 16.36 4.30
C TYR A 223 -19.53 16.57 4.90
N TRP A 224 -19.99 17.83 5.00
CA TRP A 224 -21.35 18.11 5.48
C TRP A 224 -22.44 17.58 4.56
N LYS A 225 -22.25 17.65 3.24
CA LYS A 225 -23.18 17.07 2.27
C LYS A 225 -23.29 15.56 2.41
N GLN A 226 -22.16 14.85 2.55
CA GLN A 226 -22.17 13.41 2.76
C GLN A 226 -22.87 13.00 4.07
N LEU A 227 -22.69 13.78 5.14
CA LEU A 227 -23.43 13.59 6.40
C LEU A 227 -24.94 13.83 6.22
N GLN A 228 -25.32 14.85 5.45
CA GLN A 228 -26.72 15.19 5.16
C GLN A 228 -27.41 14.08 4.37
N GLU A 229 -26.78 13.61 3.29
CA GLU A 229 -27.33 12.58 2.38
C GLU A 229 -27.64 11.25 3.09
N ARG A 230 -26.97 10.96 4.20
CA ARG A 230 -27.05 9.68 4.91
C ARG A 230 -27.77 9.75 6.24
N SER A 231 -28.20 10.92 6.65
CA SER A 231 -28.84 11.10 7.93
C SER A 231 -30.34 10.82 7.86
N GLU A 232 -30.87 10.17 8.89
CA GLU A 232 -32.32 10.09 9.11
C GLU A 232 -32.95 11.48 9.35
N ASN A 233 -32.15 12.48 9.74
CA ASN A 233 -32.58 13.86 9.90
C ASN A 233 -31.62 14.81 9.15
N PRO A 234 -31.77 14.97 7.81
CA PRO A 234 -30.86 15.78 6.98
C PRO A 234 -30.81 17.26 7.37
N SER A 235 -31.93 17.82 7.82
CA SER A 235 -32.07 19.26 8.10
C SER A 235 -31.13 19.77 9.21
N GLN A 236 -30.62 18.87 10.06
CA GLN A 236 -29.65 19.23 11.09
C GLN A 236 -28.31 19.75 10.53
N TYR A 237 -28.02 19.49 9.24
CA TYR A 237 -26.79 19.91 8.58
C TYR A 237 -26.93 21.17 7.73
N ASP A 238 -28.16 21.64 7.48
CA ASP A 238 -28.45 22.76 6.57
C ASP A 238 -27.68 24.02 6.95
N HIS A 239 -27.69 24.38 8.24
CA HIS A 239 -26.97 25.55 8.74
C HIS A 239 -25.45 25.48 8.49
N TYR A 240 -24.84 24.29 8.61
CA TYR A 240 -23.40 24.13 8.36
C TYR A 240 -23.08 24.26 6.87
N ILE A 241 -23.92 23.70 6.01
CA ILE A 241 -23.80 23.78 4.55
C ILE A 241 -23.97 25.23 4.09
N GLU A 242 -25.02 25.91 4.53
CA GLU A 242 -25.28 27.32 4.23
C GLU A 242 -24.11 28.20 4.67
N ARG A 243 -23.61 27.99 5.88
CA ARG A 243 -22.44 28.73 6.38
C ARG A 243 -21.21 28.51 5.50
N CYS A 244 -20.94 27.29 5.04
CA CYS A 244 -19.83 27.05 4.12
C CYS A 244 -20.04 27.80 2.80
N LEU A 245 -21.22 27.74 2.21
CA LEU A 245 -21.54 28.42 0.95
C LEU A 245 -21.36 29.94 1.04
N VAL A 246 -21.88 30.58 2.09
CA VAL A 246 -21.75 32.03 2.32
C VAL A 246 -20.29 32.46 2.40
N TRP A 247 -19.46 31.71 3.12
CA TRP A 247 -18.03 32.04 3.24
C TRP A 247 -17.24 31.78 1.97
N ILE A 248 -17.53 30.70 1.23
CA ILE A 248 -16.95 30.42 -0.07
C ILE A 248 -17.26 31.57 -1.05
N GLU A 249 -18.51 31.99 -1.11
CA GLU A 249 -18.93 33.12 -1.96
C GLU A 249 -18.19 34.41 -1.58
N LYS A 250 -18.10 34.72 -0.29
CA LYS A 250 -17.37 35.90 0.20
C LYS A 250 -15.88 35.88 -0.17
N ILE A 251 -15.23 34.71 -0.10
CA ILE A 251 -13.83 34.54 -0.50
C ILE A 251 -13.68 34.73 -2.01
N ASN A 252 -14.58 34.16 -2.80
CA ASN A 252 -14.53 34.27 -4.26
C ASN A 252 -14.76 35.70 -4.76
N ARG A 253 -15.71 36.43 -4.17
CA ARG A 253 -15.92 37.86 -4.46
C ARG A 253 -14.69 38.71 -4.15
N ARG A 254 -13.95 38.39 -3.09
CA ARG A 254 -12.69 39.07 -2.73
C ARG A 254 -11.53 38.75 -3.66
N LYS A 255 -11.49 37.56 -4.27
CA LYS A 255 -10.47 37.19 -5.26
C LYS A 255 -10.72 37.82 -6.64
N ALA A 256 -11.96 38.18 -6.93
CA ALA A 256 -12.38 38.74 -8.20
C ALA A 256 -12.37 40.29 -8.24
N ALA A 257 -12.12 40.95 -7.11
CA ALA A 257 -12.00 42.40 -6.96
C ALA A 257 -10.53 42.79 -6.78
#